data_AF-A0A2V9WMY2-F1
#
_entry.id   AF-A0A2V9WMY2-F1
#
_cell.length_a   1.000
_cell.length_b   1.000
_cell.length_c   1.000
_cell.angle_alpha   90.00
_cell.angle_beta   90.00
_cell.angle_gamma   90.00
#
_symmetry.space_group_name_H-M   'P 1'
#
loop_
_entity.id
_entity.type
_entity.pdbx_description
1 polymer ?
#
loop_
_entity_poly.entity_id
_entity_poly.type
_entity_poly.pdbx_seq_one_letter_code
_entity_poly.pdbx_strand_id
1 'polypeptide(L)'
;MIPVVDLFAGPGGLSEGFNAFQDRAGRQAFKTVLSIETDVFAHETLKLRSFFRLFPRKDVPEEYYDHLRGKLERQQLYQSYPEESARADAEAWNAELGNNQSFPSDKIDRRISESLNGAENWILIGGPPCQAYSIAGRSRVIPVDPEKYEKDQRHFLYKAYLRIIAEHRPSLFVMENVKGILTSEVAGKRIIDRILSDLREPMPASRSGNGSGLEG
;
A
#
# COMPACT_ATOMS: atom_id res chain seq x y z
N MET A 1 19.72 5.13 -3.54
CA MET A 1 18.63 4.15 -3.73
C MET A 1 17.33 4.89 -3.45
N ILE A 2 16.37 4.81 -4.36
CA ILE A 2 15.10 5.54 -4.27
C ILE A 2 14.15 4.72 -3.37
N PRO A 3 13.61 5.31 -2.28
CA PRO A 3 12.64 4.64 -1.43
C PRO A 3 11.32 4.37 -2.16
N VAL A 4 10.71 3.23 -1.84
CA VAL A 4 9.40 2.82 -2.34
C VAL A 4 8.47 2.57 -1.15
N VAL A 5 7.28 3.14 -1.21
CA VAL A 5 6.18 2.85 -0.29
C VAL A 5 5.11 2.08 -1.05
N ASP A 6 4.75 0.89 -0.58
CA ASP A 6 3.78 0.00 -1.21
C ASP A 6 2.48 -0.05 -0.40
N LEU A 7 1.40 0.43 -1.01
CA LEU A 7 0.06 0.40 -0.41
C LEU A 7 -0.74 -0.75 -0.99
N PHE A 8 -1.51 -1.46 -0.15
CA PHE A 8 -2.26 -2.64 -0.57
C PHE A 8 -1.30 -3.69 -1.16
N ALA A 9 -0.19 -3.92 -0.44
CA ALA A 9 0.98 -4.62 -0.97
C ALA A 9 0.70 -6.10 -1.30
N GLY A 10 -0.35 -6.68 -0.73
CA GLY A 10 -0.62 -8.11 -0.79
C GLY A 10 0.61 -8.89 -0.33
N PRO A 11 0.98 -9.98 -1.03
CA PRO A 11 2.19 -10.74 -0.71
C PRO A 11 3.49 -10.10 -1.25
N GLY A 12 3.45 -8.86 -1.76
CA GLY A 12 4.63 -8.06 -2.12
C GLY A 12 5.13 -8.16 -3.57
N GLY A 13 4.35 -8.72 -4.50
CA GLY A 13 4.81 -8.97 -5.87
C GLY A 13 5.30 -7.72 -6.61
N LEU A 14 4.61 -6.58 -6.46
CA LEU A 14 5.00 -5.31 -7.08
C LEU A 14 6.30 -4.78 -6.45
N SER A 15 6.37 -4.75 -5.12
CA SER A 15 7.59 -4.41 -4.37
C SER A 15 8.79 -5.28 -4.78
N GLU A 16 8.64 -6.60 -4.94
CA GLU A 16 9.73 -7.47 -5.38
C GLU A 16 10.29 -7.06 -6.75
N GLY A 17 9.43 -6.66 -7.69
CA GLY A 17 9.86 -6.15 -8.99
C GLY A 17 10.75 -4.91 -8.88
N PHE A 18 10.37 -3.96 -8.02
CA PHE A 18 11.17 -2.77 -7.76
C PHE A 18 12.50 -3.10 -7.06
N ASN A 19 12.47 -3.92 -6.02
CA ASN A 19 13.69 -4.29 -5.28
C ASN A 19 14.67 -5.11 -6.13
N ALA A 20 14.16 -5.93 -7.06
CA ALA A 20 14.99 -6.75 -7.94
C ALA A 20 15.68 -5.95 -9.06
N PHE A 21 15.20 -4.75 -9.36
CA PHE A 21 15.76 -3.94 -10.44
C PHE A 21 17.16 -3.41 -10.10
N GLN A 22 18.09 -3.65 -11.04
CA GLN A 22 19.45 -3.13 -11.00
C GLN A 22 19.70 -2.18 -12.17
N ASP A 23 20.41 -1.10 -11.90
CA ASP A 23 20.85 -0.17 -12.94
C ASP A 23 21.93 -0.81 -13.84
N ARG A 24 22.38 -0.08 -14.87
CA ARG A 24 23.43 -0.55 -15.80
C ARG A 24 24.77 -0.85 -15.11
N ALA A 25 24.98 -0.33 -13.90
CA ALA A 25 26.17 -0.59 -13.08
C ALA A 25 25.96 -1.74 -12.08
N GLY A 26 24.82 -2.45 -12.14
CA GLY A 26 24.49 -3.57 -11.26
C GLY A 26 24.05 -3.13 -9.86
N ARG A 27 23.81 -1.85 -9.63
CA ARG A 27 23.38 -1.32 -8.31
C ARG A 27 21.87 -1.39 -8.20
N GLN A 28 21.39 -1.83 -7.05
CA GLN A 28 19.95 -1.80 -6.76
C GLN A 28 19.47 -0.34 -6.71
N ALA A 29 18.52 -0.01 -7.58
CA ALA A 29 18.05 1.37 -7.73
C ALA A 29 16.98 1.72 -6.71
N PHE A 30 16.11 0.77 -6.36
CA PHE A 30 14.95 0.97 -5.51
C PHE A 30 14.99 0.11 -4.26
N LYS A 31 14.40 0.61 -3.17
CA LYS A 31 14.19 -0.18 -1.95
C LYS A 31 12.85 0.14 -1.34
N THR A 32 12.08 -0.91 -1.10
CA THR A 32 10.86 -0.77 -0.31
C THR A 32 11.22 -0.46 1.14
N VAL A 33 10.68 0.64 1.65
CA VAL A 33 10.89 1.12 3.03
C VAL A 33 9.63 0.99 3.87
N LEU A 34 8.49 0.79 3.24
CA LEU A 34 7.22 0.52 3.89
C LEU A 34 6.30 -0.23 2.91
N SER A 35 5.68 -1.28 3.40
CA SER A 35 4.60 -1.99 2.73
C SER A 35 3.43 -2.10 3.70
N ILE A 36 2.23 -1.72 3.26
CA ILE A 36 1.02 -1.77 4.09
C ILE A 36 0.06 -2.80 3.53
N GLU A 37 -0.29 -3.78 4.34
CA GLU A 37 -1.21 -4.87 3.99
C GLU A 37 -2.11 -5.24 5.16
N THR A 38 -3.41 -5.43 4.90
CA THR A 38 -4.39 -5.73 5.94
C THR A 38 -4.62 -7.22 6.14
N ASP A 39 -4.52 -8.04 5.09
CA ASP A 39 -4.67 -9.48 5.17
C ASP A 39 -3.46 -10.08 5.89
N VAL A 40 -3.73 -10.81 6.97
CA VAL A 40 -2.69 -11.33 7.87
C VAL A 40 -1.77 -12.32 7.13
N PHE A 41 -2.31 -13.18 6.27
CA PHE A 41 -1.50 -14.19 5.56
C PHE A 41 -0.64 -13.57 4.46
N ALA A 42 -1.17 -12.58 3.74
CA ALA A 42 -0.43 -11.79 2.78
C ALA A 42 0.68 -10.99 3.48
N HIS A 43 0.38 -10.35 4.61
CA HIS A 43 1.36 -9.67 5.46
C HIS A 43 2.45 -10.62 5.96
N GLU A 44 2.11 -11.81 6.41
CA GLU A 44 3.08 -12.82 6.85
C GLU A 44 4.06 -13.20 5.72
N THR A 45 3.53 -13.36 4.50
CA THR A 45 4.34 -13.63 3.31
C THR A 45 5.24 -12.44 2.95
N LEU A 46 4.68 -11.24 3.02
CA LEU A 46 5.38 -9.98 2.77
C LEU A 46 6.53 -9.75 3.77
N LYS A 47 6.31 -10.01 5.06
CA LYS A 47 7.34 -9.97 6.10
C LYS A 47 8.44 -11.00 5.84
N LEU A 48 8.08 -12.25 5.52
CA LEU A 48 9.06 -13.30 5.26
C LEU A 48 9.93 -12.96 4.03
N ARG A 49 9.35 -12.33 3.01
CA ARG A 49 10.08 -11.80 1.85
C ARG A 49 11.00 -10.65 2.23
N SER A 50 10.52 -9.67 3.00
CA SER A 50 11.37 -8.57 3.49
C SER A 50 12.55 -9.10 4.27
N PHE A 51 12.31 -10.04 5.19
CA PHE A 51 13.34 -10.75 5.95
C PHE A 51 14.37 -11.41 5.02
N PHE A 52 13.93 -12.18 4.03
CA PHE A 52 14.83 -12.82 3.06
C PHE A 52 15.74 -11.82 2.34
N ARG A 53 15.23 -10.63 1.96
CA ARG A 53 16.02 -9.61 1.24
C ARG A 53 17.08 -8.92 2.10
N LEU A 54 17.09 -9.14 3.41
CA LEU A 54 18.11 -8.60 4.31
C LEU A 54 19.43 -9.37 4.20
N PHE A 55 19.40 -10.58 3.64
CA PHE A 55 20.57 -11.41 3.43
C PHE A 55 21.08 -11.30 1.98
N PRO A 56 22.41 -11.35 1.76
CA PRO A 56 22.96 -11.51 0.43
C PRO A 56 22.43 -12.79 -0.23
N ARG A 57 22.18 -12.77 -1.55
CA ARG A 57 21.59 -13.91 -2.30
C ARG A 57 22.31 -15.25 -2.13
N LYS A 58 23.60 -15.24 -1.79
CA LYS A 58 24.44 -16.44 -1.61
C LYS A 58 24.69 -16.78 -0.14
N ASP A 59 24.09 -16.04 0.78
CA ASP A 59 24.37 -16.08 2.21
C ASP A 59 23.08 -15.95 3.02
N VAL A 60 22.01 -16.57 2.51
CA VAL A 60 20.74 -16.70 3.22
C VAL A 60 20.88 -17.86 4.21
N PRO A 61 20.49 -17.70 5.49
CA PRO A 61 20.60 -18.75 6.49
C PRO A 61 19.87 -20.04 6.12
N GLU A 62 20.43 -21.19 6.52
CA GLU A 62 19.81 -22.50 6.27
C GLU A 62 18.47 -22.63 7.01
N GLU A 63 18.36 -21.98 8.17
CA GLU A 63 17.16 -21.88 9.01
C GLU A 63 15.96 -21.31 8.22
N TYR A 64 16.20 -20.39 7.30
CA TYR A 64 15.15 -19.88 6.41
C TYR A 64 14.62 -21.01 5.51
N TYR A 65 15.49 -21.82 4.93
CA TYR A 65 15.10 -22.95 4.10
C TYR A 65 14.48 -24.10 4.92
N ASP A 66 14.94 -24.32 6.14
CA ASP A 66 14.31 -25.25 7.07
C ASP A 66 12.90 -24.82 7.44
N HIS A 67 12.65 -23.52 7.60
CA HIS A 67 11.30 -23.00 7.73
C HIS A 67 10.43 -23.32 6.51
N LEU A 68 10.94 -23.08 5.29
CA LEU A 68 10.21 -23.42 4.06
C LEU A 68 9.94 -24.91 3.89
N ARG A 69 10.80 -25.78 4.44
CA ARG A 69 10.61 -27.24 4.47
C ARG A 69 9.70 -27.71 5.61
N GLY A 70 9.20 -26.80 6.46
CA GLY A 70 8.38 -27.12 7.63
C GLY A 70 9.15 -27.75 8.79
N LYS A 71 10.48 -27.65 8.81
CA LYS A 71 11.34 -28.20 9.88
C LYS A 71 11.57 -27.20 11.02
N LEU A 72 11.38 -25.91 10.76
CA LEU A 72 11.54 -24.83 11.74
C LEU A 72 10.30 -23.94 11.75
N GLU A 73 9.78 -23.63 12.93
CA GLU A 73 8.66 -22.69 13.03
C GLU A 73 9.12 -21.26 12.70
N ARG A 74 8.23 -20.48 12.09
CA ARG A 74 8.56 -19.11 11.67
C ARG A 74 8.98 -18.21 12.84
N GLN A 75 8.34 -18.40 13.99
CA GLN A 75 8.68 -17.65 15.20
C GLN A 75 10.10 -17.97 15.66
N GLN A 76 10.53 -19.23 15.58
CA GLN A 76 11.88 -19.64 15.92
C GLN A 76 12.89 -19.05 14.94
N LEU A 77 12.58 -19.05 13.63
CA LEU A 77 13.40 -18.36 12.64
C LEU A 77 13.62 -16.89 13.01
N TYR A 78 12.55 -16.15 13.32
CA TYR A 78 12.67 -14.74 13.69
C TYR A 78 13.40 -14.51 15.02
N GLN A 79 13.31 -15.43 15.97
CA GLN A 79 14.06 -15.36 17.22
C GLN A 79 15.56 -15.56 17.01
N SER A 80 15.97 -16.38 16.04
CA SER A 80 17.39 -16.57 15.68
C SER A 80 18.02 -15.35 15.00
N TYR A 81 17.20 -14.48 14.38
CA TYR A 81 17.64 -13.30 13.63
C TYR A 81 16.83 -12.05 14.05
N PRO A 82 17.00 -11.58 15.30
CA PRO A 82 16.14 -10.54 15.86
C PRO A 82 16.29 -9.19 15.16
N GLU A 83 17.50 -8.84 14.69
CA GLU A 83 17.73 -7.57 13.97
C GLU A 83 17.06 -7.58 12.60
N GLU A 84 17.20 -8.67 11.85
CA GLU A 84 16.56 -8.84 10.56
C GLU A 84 15.05 -8.95 10.69
N SER A 85 14.54 -9.66 11.70
CA SER A 85 13.11 -9.69 11.99
C SER A 85 12.57 -8.30 12.29
N ALA A 86 13.25 -7.52 13.14
CA ALA A 86 12.81 -6.16 13.48
C ALA A 86 12.79 -5.24 12.27
N ARG A 87 13.78 -5.36 11.37
CA ARG A 87 13.82 -4.62 10.10
C ARG A 87 12.71 -5.05 9.15
N ALA A 88 12.40 -6.35 9.09
CA ALA A 88 11.28 -6.87 8.30
C ALA A 88 9.93 -6.39 8.85
N ASP A 89 9.76 -6.33 10.18
CA ASP A 89 8.58 -5.74 10.83
C ASP A 89 8.46 -4.23 10.56
N ALA A 90 9.60 -3.53 10.54
CA ALA A 90 9.65 -2.12 10.19
C ALA A 90 9.39 -1.84 8.70
N GLU A 91 9.45 -2.83 7.82
CA GLU A 91 9.07 -2.67 6.42
C GLU A 91 7.62 -3.14 6.18
N ALA A 92 7.28 -4.35 6.62
CA ALA A 92 5.98 -4.98 6.40
C ALA A 92 5.03 -4.66 7.56
N TRP A 93 4.13 -3.70 7.37
CA TRP A 93 3.19 -3.27 8.39
C TRP A 93 1.79 -3.87 8.16
N ASN A 94 1.29 -4.64 9.13
CA ASN A 94 -0.09 -5.11 9.11
C ASN A 94 -1.04 -3.97 9.53
N ALA A 95 -1.61 -3.29 8.55
CA ALA A 95 -2.50 -2.17 8.78
C ALA A 95 -3.56 -2.04 7.69
N GLU A 96 -4.74 -1.56 8.09
CA GLU A 96 -5.88 -1.37 7.20
C GLU A 96 -5.98 0.10 6.80
N LEU A 97 -5.63 0.41 5.54
CA LEU A 97 -5.82 1.75 5.01
C LEU A 97 -7.31 2.12 5.05
N GLY A 98 -7.60 3.31 5.54
CA GLY A 98 -8.93 3.88 5.51
C GLY A 98 -9.92 3.38 6.57
N ASN A 99 -9.47 2.52 7.47
CA ASN A 99 -10.13 2.33 8.75
C ASN A 99 -9.71 3.43 9.73
N ASN A 100 -10.39 4.57 9.70
CA ASN A 100 -10.05 5.72 10.56
C ASN A 100 -10.21 5.46 12.07
N GLN A 101 -10.83 4.35 12.49
CA GLN A 101 -10.92 3.99 13.91
C GLN A 101 -9.61 3.35 14.40
N SER A 102 -9.09 2.36 13.67
CA SER A 102 -7.89 1.60 14.05
C SER A 102 -6.59 2.20 13.48
N PHE A 103 -6.69 2.81 12.30
CA PHE A 103 -5.60 3.38 11.52
C PHE A 103 -5.99 4.76 11.00
N PRO A 104 -6.08 5.76 11.89
CA PRO A 104 -6.39 7.12 11.48
C PRO A 104 -5.30 7.66 10.52
N SER A 105 -5.69 8.61 9.68
CA SER A 105 -4.84 9.09 8.58
C SER A 105 -3.51 9.68 9.07
N ASP A 106 -3.50 10.37 10.21
CA ASP A 106 -2.29 10.91 10.85
C ASP A 106 -1.28 9.81 11.24
N LYS A 107 -1.77 8.65 11.71
CA LYS A 107 -0.93 7.49 12.02
C LYS A 107 -0.30 6.90 10.75
N ILE A 108 -1.07 6.79 9.67
CA ILE A 108 -0.55 6.35 8.36
C ILE A 108 0.49 7.35 7.84
N ASP A 109 0.20 8.65 7.89
CA ASP A 109 1.06 9.71 7.37
C ASP A 109 2.38 9.82 8.14
N ARG A 110 2.30 9.70 9.46
CA ARG A 110 3.47 9.61 10.33
C ARG A 110 4.33 8.41 9.96
N ARG A 111 3.71 7.24 9.78
CA ARG A 111 4.44 6.01 9.44
C ARG A 111 5.15 6.11 8.09
N ILE A 112 4.50 6.71 7.09
CA ILE A 112 5.10 6.99 5.78
C ILE A 112 6.30 7.93 5.94
N SER A 113 6.11 9.06 6.63
CA SER A 113 7.16 10.06 6.85
C SER A 113 8.39 9.47 7.57
N GLU A 114 8.16 8.68 8.62
CA GLU A 114 9.22 8.00 9.38
C GLU A 114 9.97 6.99 8.50
N SER A 115 9.28 6.20 7.68
CA SER A 115 9.91 5.24 6.75
C SER A 115 10.70 5.92 5.64
N LEU A 116 10.27 7.10 5.18
CA LEU A 116 10.98 7.87 4.16
C LEU A 116 12.23 8.57 4.71
N ASN A 117 12.29 8.83 6.03
CA ASN A 117 13.45 9.41 6.70
C ASN A 117 14.00 10.67 6.00
N GLY A 118 13.11 11.59 5.62
CA GLY A 118 13.46 12.84 4.95
C GLY A 118 13.83 12.72 3.46
N ALA A 119 13.61 11.57 2.83
CA ALA A 119 13.85 11.41 1.39
C ALA A 119 12.88 12.26 0.55
N GLU A 120 13.43 13.21 -0.20
CA GLU A 120 12.65 14.07 -1.11
C GLU A 120 12.20 13.33 -2.37
N ASN A 121 13.02 12.40 -2.87
CA ASN A 121 12.73 11.62 -4.08
C ASN A 121 12.34 10.20 -3.71
N TRP A 122 11.06 9.85 -3.84
CA TRP A 122 10.52 8.54 -3.50
C TRP A 122 9.32 8.17 -4.38
N ILE A 123 8.98 6.88 -4.38
CA ILE A 123 7.94 6.31 -5.23
C ILE A 123 6.82 5.73 -4.37
N LEU A 124 5.58 6.02 -4.75
CA LEU A 124 4.40 5.34 -4.23
C LEU A 124 3.96 4.24 -5.20
N ILE A 125 3.77 3.02 -4.73
CA ILE A 125 3.17 1.95 -5.52
C ILE A 125 1.94 1.41 -4.80
N GLY A 126 1.05 0.75 -5.54
CA GLY A 126 -0.04 0.01 -4.92
C GLY A 126 -1.15 -0.37 -5.88
N GLY A 127 -1.93 -1.37 -5.49
CA GLY A 127 -3.10 -1.85 -6.22
C GLY A 127 -4.39 -1.60 -5.44
N PRO A 128 -4.89 -0.36 -5.33
CA PRO A 128 -6.15 -0.09 -4.64
C PRO A 128 -7.28 -0.92 -5.27
N PRO A 129 -8.11 -1.61 -4.47
CA PRO A 129 -9.04 -2.60 -4.99
C PRO A 129 -10.06 -1.98 -5.97
N CYS A 130 -10.07 -2.49 -7.20
CA CYS A 130 -10.95 -2.04 -8.29
C CYS A 130 -12.46 -2.20 -8.01
N GLN A 131 -12.82 -3.02 -7.02
CA GLN A 131 -14.20 -3.29 -6.63
C GLN A 131 -14.95 -2.06 -6.09
N ALA A 132 -14.25 -0.96 -5.82
CA ALA A 132 -14.81 0.37 -5.57
C ALA A 132 -15.70 0.89 -6.70
N TYR A 133 -15.45 0.42 -7.92
CA TYR A 133 -16.06 0.94 -9.13
C TYR A 133 -16.96 -0.06 -9.85
N SER A 134 -16.74 -1.35 -9.66
CA SER A 134 -17.61 -2.38 -10.23
C SER A 134 -18.89 -2.53 -9.41
N ILE A 135 -19.95 -1.82 -9.82
CA ILE A 135 -21.34 -2.14 -9.43
C ILE A 135 -21.81 -3.44 -10.10
N ALA A 136 -21.14 -3.88 -11.18
CA ALA A 136 -21.55 -5.00 -12.02
C ALA A 136 -21.48 -6.39 -11.35
N GLY A 137 -20.94 -6.50 -10.13
CA GLY A 137 -20.80 -7.77 -9.40
C GLY A 137 -21.84 -8.05 -8.30
N ARG A 138 -22.73 -7.10 -7.96
CA ARG A 138 -23.73 -7.31 -6.87
C ARG A 138 -25.14 -6.89 -7.26
N SER A 139 -25.67 -7.52 -8.31
CA SER A 139 -27.08 -7.45 -8.71
C SER A 139 -28.07 -8.14 -7.75
N ARG A 140 -27.80 -8.18 -6.44
CA ARG A 140 -28.77 -8.70 -5.45
C ARG A 140 -29.03 -7.83 -4.23
N VAL A 141 -28.31 -6.72 -4.06
CA VAL A 141 -28.74 -5.66 -3.15
C VAL A 141 -28.33 -4.35 -3.79
N ILE A 142 -29.22 -3.81 -4.64
CA ILE A 142 -29.25 -2.39 -4.92
C ILE A 142 -30.02 -1.79 -3.75
N PRO A 143 -29.40 -1.04 -2.82
CA PRO A 143 -30.13 0.02 -2.19
C PRO A 143 -30.26 1.12 -3.22
N VAL A 144 -31.49 1.55 -3.46
CA VAL A 144 -31.91 2.64 -4.37
C VAL A 144 -31.43 4.01 -3.82
N ASP A 145 -30.37 4.02 -3.03
CA ASP A 145 -30.02 5.11 -2.12
C ASP A 145 -28.58 5.58 -2.37
N PRO A 146 -28.40 6.80 -2.93
CA PRO A 146 -27.09 7.45 -3.11
C PRO A 146 -26.25 7.50 -1.83
N GLU A 147 -26.88 7.58 -0.65
CA GLU A 147 -26.17 7.60 0.64
C GLU A 147 -25.47 6.27 0.97
N LYS A 148 -25.93 5.15 0.40
CA LYS A 148 -25.26 3.85 0.58
C LYS A 148 -24.09 3.63 -0.37
N TYR A 149 -24.05 4.33 -1.51
CA TYR A 149 -22.91 4.31 -2.42
C TYR A 149 -21.68 5.02 -1.81
N GLU A 150 -21.90 6.11 -1.08
CA GLU A 150 -20.84 6.79 -0.33
C GLU A 150 -20.31 5.97 0.86
N LYS A 151 -21.08 4.99 1.34
CA LYS A 151 -20.73 4.10 2.46
C LYS A 151 -20.02 2.79 2.05
N ASP A 152 -19.76 2.56 0.75
CA ASP A 152 -18.97 1.39 0.35
C ASP A 152 -17.49 1.58 0.74
N GLN A 153 -17.02 0.76 1.69
CA GLN A 153 -15.62 0.74 2.17
C GLN A 153 -14.60 0.69 1.03
N ARG A 154 -14.97 0.18 -0.15
CA ARG A 154 -14.04 0.04 -1.27
C ARG A 154 -13.79 1.34 -2.00
N HIS A 155 -14.81 2.20 -2.10
CA HIS A 155 -14.64 3.58 -2.56
C HIS A 155 -13.74 4.38 -1.61
N PHE A 156 -13.75 4.02 -0.33
CA PHE A 156 -12.87 4.60 0.68
C PHE A 156 -11.39 4.29 0.39
N LEU A 157 -11.04 3.06 0.00
CA LEU A 157 -9.64 2.66 -0.21
C LEU A 157 -8.99 3.40 -1.40
N TYR A 158 -9.73 3.61 -2.48
CA TYR A 158 -9.27 4.46 -3.57
C TYR A 158 -9.06 5.92 -3.13
N LYS A 159 -10.03 6.49 -2.42
CA LYS A 159 -9.91 7.84 -1.86
C LYS A 159 -8.71 7.96 -0.91
N ALA A 160 -8.43 6.93 -0.11
CA ALA A 160 -7.26 6.88 0.75
C ALA A 160 -5.95 6.90 -0.05
N TYR A 161 -5.89 6.18 -1.18
CA TYR A 161 -4.74 6.23 -2.10
C TYR A 161 -4.53 7.63 -2.68
N LEU A 162 -5.58 8.27 -3.20
CA LEU A 162 -5.52 9.64 -3.71
C LEU A 162 -5.11 10.65 -2.63
N ARG A 163 -5.65 10.50 -1.41
CA ARG A 163 -5.30 11.35 -0.27
C ARG A 163 -3.80 11.26 0.03
N ILE A 164 -3.21 10.07 0.00
CA ILE A 164 -1.76 9.88 0.22
C ILE A 164 -0.95 10.56 -0.90
N ILE A 165 -1.40 10.47 -2.16
CA ILE A 165 -0.76 11.22 -3.27
C ILE A 165 -0.84 12.72 -3.02
N ALA A 166 -2.01 13.25 -2.67
CA ALA A 166 -2.22 14.68 -2.44
C ALA A 166 -1.39 15.23 -1.28
N GLU A 167 -1.33 14.47 -0.18
CA GLU A 167 -0.63 14.82 1.06
C GLU A 167 0.89 14.73 0.90
N HIS A 168 1.41 13.59 0.46
CA HIS A 168 2.86 13.31 0.48
C HIS A 168 3.57 13.64 -0.83
N ARG A 169 2.83 13.87 -1.92
CA ARG A 169 3.36 14.28 -3.23
C ARG A 169 4.59 13.47 -3.68
N PRO A 170 4.47 12.13 -3.83
CA PRO A 170 5.57 11.30 -4.33
C PRO A 170 6.09 11.79 -5.67
N SER A 171 7.38 11.60 -5.95
CA SER A 171 7.99 11.97 -7.23
C SER A 171 7.40 11.19 -8.40
N LEU A 172 6.97 9.95 -8.13
CA LEU A 172 6.29 9.08 -9.07
C LEU A 172 5.35 8.17 -8.31
N PHE A 173 4.21 7.84 -8.90
CA PHE A 173 3.36 6.76 -8.41
C PHE A 173 3.05 5.72 -9.48
N VAL A 174 2.83 4.48 -9.07
CA VAL A 174 2.34 3.38 -9.90
C VAL A 174 1.09 2.79 -9.28
N MET A 175 -0.04 2.94 -9.96
CA MET A 175 -1.31 2.35 -9.57
C MET A 175 -1.58 1.11 -10.44
N GLU A 176 -1.48 -0.07 -9.84
CA GLU A 176 -1.77 -1.34 -10.51
C GLU A 176 -3.28 -1.62 -10.49
N ASN A 177 -3.80 -2.20 -11.58
CA ASN A 177 -5.19 -2.62 -11.65
C ASN A 177 -5.45 -3.65 -12.76
N VAL A 178 -6.63 -4.28 -12.72
CA VAL A 178 -7.08 -5.25 -13.72
C VAL A 178 -7.54 -4.58 -15.03
N LYS A 179 -7.38 -5.27 -16.16
CA LYS A 179 -7.77 -4.78 -17.51
C LYS A 179 -9.23 -4.31 -17.59
N GLY A 180 -10.13 -4.89 -16.80
CA GLY A 180 -11.54 -4.53 -16.76
C GLY A 180 -11.79 -3.05 -16.42
N ILE A 181 -10.82 -2.35 -15.81
CA ILE A 181 -10.90 -0.91 -15.52
C ILE A 181 -11.15 -0.06 -16.78
N LEU A 182 -10.66 -0.51 -17.94
CA LEU A 182 -10.79 0.20 -19.21
C LEU A 182 -12.21 0.18 -19.79
N THR A 183 -12.98 -0.85 -19.44
CA THR A 183 -14.33 -1.10 -19.97
C THR A 183 -15.42 -0.93 -18.91
N SER A 184 -15.06 -0.70 -17.65
CA SER A 184 -16.03 -0.59 -16.57
C SER A 184 -16.73 0.77 -16.61
N GLU A 185 -18.05 0.76 -16.43
CA GLU A 185 -18.90 1.95 -16.42
C GLU A 185 -19.76 2.03 -15.15
N VAL A 186 -19.95 3.25 -14.65
CA VAL A 186 -20.86 3.58 -13.55
C VAL A 186 -21.73 4.76 -13.96
N ALA A 187 -23.05 4.56 -13.94
CA ALA A 187 -24.03 5.55 -14.38
C ALA A 187 -23.74 6.11 -15.78
N GLY A 188 -23.39 5.22 -16.73
CA GLY A 188 -23.09 5.57 -18.12
C GLY A 188 -21.79 6.34 -18.35
N LYS A 189 -20.91 6.44 -17.34
CA LYS A 189 -19.58 7.05 -17.47
C LYS A 189 -18.50 6.00 -17.24
N ARG A 190 -17.46 6.01 -18.08
CA ARG A 190 -16.28 5.15 -17.92
C ARG A 190 -15.54 5.50 -16.64
N ILE A 191 -15.15 4.48 -15.90
CA ILE A 191 -14.44 4.63 -14.63
C ILE A 191 -13.03 5.16 -14.84
N ILE A 192 -12.35 4.70 -15.90
CA ILE A 192 -11.00 5.15 -16.22
C ILE A 192 -10.94 6.67 -16.42
N ASP A 193 -11.95 7.28 -17.04
CA ASP A 193 -11.99 8.73 -17.25
C ASP A 193 -12.10 9.48 -15.92
N ARG A 194 -12.89 8.96 -14.96
CA ARG A 194 -12.96 9.51 -13.60
C ARG A 194 -11.63 9.38 -12.87
N ILE A 195 -11.00 8.20 -12.92
CA ILE A 195 -9.70 7.97 -12.28
C ILE A 195 -8.63 8.89 -12.84
N LEU A 196 -8.58 9.07 -14.16
CA LEU A 196 -7.65 9.99 -14.80
C LEU A 196 -7.91 11.45 -14.41
N SER A 197 -9.18 11.84 -14.25
CA SER A 197 -9.55 13.17 -13.74
C SER A 197 -9.07 13.35 -12.31
N ASP A 198 -9.39 12.41 -11.42
CA ASP A 198 -9.03 12.47 -10.01
C ASP A 198 -7.50 12.41 -9.80
N LEU A 199 -6.73 11.73 -10.66
CA LEU A 199 -5.26 11.69 -10.58
C LEU A 199 -4.59 12.98 -11.10
N ARG A 200 -5.26 13.76 -11.96
CA ARG A 200 -4.77 15.08 -12.38
C ARG A 200 -4.92 16.12 -11.27
N GLU A 201 -6.00 16.00 -10.52
CA GLU A 201 -6.34 16.87 -9.39
C GLU A 201 -6.68 16.00 -8.17
N PRO A 202 -5.69 15.32 -7.57
CA PRO A 202 -5.95 14.49 -6.40
C PRO A 202 -6.46 15.39 -5.29
N MET A 203 -7.70 15.13 -4.86
CA MET A 203 -8.45 15.94 -3.90
C MET A 203 -7.51 16.50 -2.82
N PRO A 204 -7.38 17.83 -2.67
CA PRO A 204 -6.56 18.38 -1.60
C PRO A 204 -7.15 17.89 -0.29
N ALA A 205 -6.28 17.44 0.63
CA ALA A 205 -6.68 17.19 2.00
C ALA A 205 -7.43 18.44 2.48
N SER A 206 -8.75 18.33 2.68
CA SER A 206 -9.52 19.41 3.27
C SER A 206 -8.85 19.69 4.61
N ARG A 207 -8.36 20.92 4.79
CA ARG A 207 -7.95 21.47 6.08
C ARG A 207 -9.12 21.30 7.04
N SER A 208 -9.15 20.15 7.69
CA SER A 208 -10.13 19.81 8.71
C SER A 208 -9.53 20.32 10.00
N GLY A 209 -9.56 21.64 10.17
CA GLY A 209 -8.93 22.35 11.26
C GLY A 209 -9.65 23.66 11.54
N ASN A 210 -10.54 23.62 12.54
CA ASN A 210 -10.99 24.69 13.43
C ASN A 210 -11.14 26.11 12.86
N GLY A 211 -12.40 26.52 12.74
CA GLY A 211 -12.83 27.92 12.67
C GLY A 211 -14.09 28.14 13.48
N SER A 212 -14.09 27.79 14.76
CA SER A 212 -15.05 28.33 15.72
C SER A 212 -14.60 29.72 16.15
N GLY A 213 -15.40 30.74 15.84
CA GLY A 213 -15.47 31.94 16.67
C GLY A 213 -15.37 33.28 15.96
N LEU A 214 -16.46 34.05 16.16
CA LEU A 214 -16.54 35.50 16.33
C LEU A 214 -16.78 36.32 15.05
N GLU A 215 -18.06 36.38 14.67
CA GLU A 215 -18.64 37.61 14.15
C GLU A 215 -18.75 38.62 15.31
N GLY A 216 -18.22 39.82 15.08
CA GLY A 216 -18.52 41.04 15.84
C GLY A 216 -19.38 41.97 15.00
#